data_AF-A0A6M0A255-F1
#
_entry.id   AF-A0A6M0A255-F1
#
_cell.length_a   1.000
_cell.length_b   1.000
_cell.length_c   1.000
_cell.angle_alpha   90.00
_cell.angle_beta   90.00
_cell.angle_gamma   90.00
#
_symmetry.space_group_name_H-M   'P 1'
#
loop_
_entity.id
_entity.type
_entity.pdbx_description
1 polymer ?
#
loop_
_entity_poly.entity_id
_entity_poly.type
_entity_poly.pdbx_seq_one_letter_code
_entity_poly.pdbx_strand_id
1 'polypeptide(L)'
;MANRRLTFRLYPTKVQKEKLFLARKLHQLLYNACVAHRRFEWRKTRRSIDYFTQQNALPGFRQQWPDYQQLNLTALQATVKRVDNGAT
;
A
#
# COMPACT_ATOMS: atom_id res chain seq x y z
N MET A 1 25.39 -18.32 -10.90
CA MET A 1 24.19 -18.54 -11.74
C MET A 1 23.80 -17.23 -12.40
N ALA A 2 23.68 -17.17 -13.72
CA ALA A 2 23.31 -15.95 -14.43
C ALA A 2 21.78 -15.72 -14.32
N ASN A 3 21.36 -14.61 -13.70
CA ASN A 3 19.95 -14.21 -13.66
C ASN A 3 19.52 -13.72 -15.05
N ARG A 4 18.79 -14.57 -15.80
CA ARG A 4 18.22 -14.18 -17.09
C ARG A 4 16.92 -13.41 -16.85
N ARG A 5 16.88 -12.16 -17.30
CA ARG A 5 15.67 -11.34 -17.27
C ARG A 5 14.71 -11.82 -18.37
N LEU A 6 13.60 -12.42 -17.96
CA LEU A 6 12.51 -12.81 -18.86
C LEU A 6 11.34 -11.83 -18.69
N THR A 7 10.89 -11.23 -19.80
CA THR A 7 9.70 -10.38 -19.85
C THR A 7 8.51 -11.17 -20.37
N PHE A 8 7.51 -11.37 -19.53
CA PHE A 8 6.26 -12.04 -19.90
C PHE A 8 5.17 -11.00 -20.19
N ARG A 9 4.42 -11.19 -21.27
CA ARG A 9 3.18 -10.44 -21.51
C ARG A 9 2.04 -11.09 -20.74
N LEU A 10 1.30 -10.28 -19.99
CA LEU A 10 0.10 -10.72 -19.30
C LEU A 10 -1.11 -10.61 -20.24
N TYR A 11 -1.87 -11.69 -20.37
CA TYR A 11 -3.15 -11.72 -21.08
C TYR A 11 -4.28 -12.06 -20.10
N PRO A 12 -4.70 -11.10 -19.26
CA PRO A 12 -5.65 -11.37 -18.20
C PRO A 12 -7.07 -11.57 -18.73
N THR A 13 -7.83 -12.44 -18.08
CA THR A 13 -9.28 -12.56 -18.29
C THR A 13 -10.02 -11.34 -17.71
N LYS A 14 -11.30 -11.16 -18.07
CA LYS A 14 -12.13 -10.04 -17.56
C LYS A 14 -12.11 -9.96 -16.03
N VAL A 15 -12.32 -11.09 -15.36
CA VAL A 15 -12.30 -11.21 -13.88
C VAL A 15 -10.93 -10.85 -13.30
N GLN A 16 -9.84 -11.29 -13.94
CA GLN A 16 -8.48 -10.95 -13.50
C GLN A 16 -8.21 -9.45 -13.63
N LYS A 17 -8.67 -8.83 -14.73
CA LYS A 17 -8.55 -7.39 -14.96
C LYS A 17 -9.28 -6.59 -13.88
N GLU A 18 -10.51 -6.98 -13.52
CA GLU A 18 -11.28 -6.35 -12.44
C GLU A 18 -10.56 -6.45 -11.09
N LYS A 19 -10.05 -7.63 -10.73
CA LYS A 19 -9.27 -7.82 -9.49
C LYS A 19 -8.03 -6.94 -9.46
N LEU A 20 -7.32 -6.81 -10.58
CA LEU A 20 -6.16 -5.92 -10.68
C LEU A 20 -6.52 -4.44 -10.51
N PHE A 21 -7.64 -3.99 -11.08
CA PHE A 21 -8.12 -2.62 -10.88
C PHE A 21 -8.57 -2.36 -9.45
N LEU A 22 -9.27 -3.31 -8.84
CA LEU A 22 -9.69 -3.22 -7.44
C LEU A 22 -8.46 -3.14 -6.53
N ALA A 23 -7.47 -4.02 -6.72
CA ALA A 23 -6.22 -3.98 -5.98
C ALA A 23 -5.51 -2.62 -6.14
N ARG A 24 -5.42 -2.10 -7.38
CA ARG A 24 -4.86 -0.76 -7.63
C ARG A 24 -5.61 0.33 -6.86
N LYS A 25 -6.95 0.30 -6.86
CA LYS A 25 -7.78 1.28 -6.15
C LYS A 25 -7.57 1.21 -4.64
N LEU A 26 -7.52 0.01 -4.06
CA LEU A 26 -7.22 -0.19 -2.64
C LEU A 26 -5.84 0.36 -2.27
N HIS A 27 -4.82 0.08 -3.07
CA HIS A 27 -3.48 0.63 -2.85
C HIS A 27 -3.43 2.16 -2.94
N GLN A 28 -4.20 2.77 -3.85
CA GLN A 28 -4.33 4.22 -3.95
C GLN A 28 -5.00 4.82 -2.69
N LEU A 29 -6.07 4.19 -2.20
CA LEU A 29 -6.77 4.62 -0.99
C LEU A 29 -5.85 4.52 0.24
N LEU A 30 -5.11 3.41 0.38
CA LEU A 30 -4.14 3.23 1.45
C LEU A 30 -3.05 4.31 1.42
N TYR A 31 -2.48 4.59 0.23
CA TYR A 31 -1.48 5.64 0.07
C TYR A 31 -2.02 7.00 0.55
N ASN A 32 -3.22 7.37 0.09
CA ASN A 32 -3.86 8.62 0.48
C ASN A 32 -4.14 8.69 1.99
N ALA A 33 -4.59 7.58 2.59
CA ALA A 33 -4.83 7.50 4.03
C ALA A 33 -3.53 7.71 4.83
N CYS A 34 -2.41 7.10 4.41
CA CYS A 34 -1.11 7.30 5.05
C CYS A 34 -0.64 8.75 4.95
N VAL A 35 -0.80 9.40 3.80
CA VAL A 35 -0.44 10.83 3.62
C VAL A 35 -1.33 11.73 4.47
N ALA A 36 -2.64 11.48 4.48
CA ALA A 36 -3.60 12.23 5.28
C ALA A 36 -3.28 12.11 6.78
N HIS A 37 -2.94 10.91 7.25
CA HIS A 37 -2.54 10.65 8.63
C HIS A 37 -1.31 11.48 9.02
N ARG A 38 -0.25 11.49 8.18
CA ARG A 38 0.95 12.32 8.40
C ARG A 38 0.61 13.81 8.53
N ARG A 39 -0.22 14.32 7.60
CA ARG A 39 -0.66 15.73 7.62
C ARG A 39 -1.48 16.05 8.87
N PHE A 40 -2.34 15.14 9.30
CA PHE A 40 -3.18 15.33 10.48
C PHE A 40 -2.35 15.37 11.77
N GLU A 41 -1.45 14.41 11.96
CA GLU A 41 -0.57 14.38 13.13
C GLU A 41 0.34 15.61 13.18
N TRP A 42 0.92 16.01 12.05
CA TRP A 42 1.73 17.23 12.02
C TRP A 42 0.92 18.47 12.44
N ARG A 43 -0.34 18.59 11.98
CA ARG A 43 -1.21 19.72 12.34
C ARG A 43 -1.63 19.70 13.81
N LYS A 44 -1.88 18.51 14.38
CA LYS A 44 -2.46 18.37 15.73
C LYS A 44 -1.39 18.31 16.82
N THR A 45 -0.34 17.53 16.61
CA THR A 45 0.67 17.22 17.63
C THR A 45 2.05 17.79 17.28
N ARG A 46 2.23 18.35 16.08
CA ARG A 46 3.53 18.77 15.51
C ARG A 46 4.58 17.65 15.54
N ARG A 47 4.13 16.40 15.42
CA ARG A 47 4.99 15.23 15.34
C ARG A 47 4.98 14.68 13.92
N SER A 48 6.17 14.40 13.40
CA SER A 48 6.33 13.65 12.16
C SER A 48 6.14 12.17 12.46
N ILE A 49 5.32 11.50 11.65
CA ILE A 49 5.07 10.06 11.81
C ILE A 49 6.12 9.30 11.00
N ASP A 50 6.80 8.37 11.67
CA ASP A 50 7.78 7.51 11.03
C ASP A 50 7.12 6.35 10.27
N TYR A 51 7.85 5.80 9.30
CA TYR A 51 7.44 4.65 8.50
C TYR A 51 7.05 3.45 9.38
N PHE A 52 7.84 3.16 10.42
CA PHE A 52 7.59 2.03 11.32
C PHE A 52 6.26 2.15 12.06
N THR A 53 5.86 3.35 12.46
CA THR A 53 4.57 3.60 13.11
C THR A 53 3.41 3.25 12.17
N GLN A 54 3.50 3.64 10.90
CA GLN A 54 2.48 3.31 9.90
C GLN A 54 2.46 1.82 9.57
N GLN A 55 3.63 1.18 9.50
CA GLN A 55 3.73 -0.25 9.23
C GLN A 55 3.12 -1.09 10.38
N ASN A 56 3.35 -0.70 11.63
CA ASN A 56 2.79 -1.37 12.81
C ASN A 56 1.26 -1.21 12.92
N ALA A 57 0.67 -0.20 12.29
CA ALA A 57 -0.78 0.00 12.25
C ALA A 57 -1.49 -0.87 11.19
N LEU A 58 -0.75 -1.45 10.23
CA LEU A 58 -1.33 -2.24 9.13
C LEU A 58 -2.13 -3.48 9.59
N PRO A 59 -1.69 -4.27 10.60
CA PRO A 59 -2.47 -5.41 11.07
C PRO A 59 -3.86 -5.01 11.61
N GLY A 60 -3.92 -3.92 12.39
CA GLY A 60 -5.19 -3.38 12.89
C GLY A 60 -6.08 -2.82 11.78
N PHE A 61 -5.48 -2.13 10.82
CA PHE A 61 -6.19 -1.67 9.62
C PHE A 61 -6.81 -2.83 8.84
N ARG A 62 -6.10 -3.95 8.70
CA ARG A 62 -6.60 -5.13 7.99
C ARG A 62 -7.75 -5.86 8.71
N GLN A 63 -7.85 -5.71 10.03
CA GLN A 63 -8.99 -6.22 10.79
C GLN A 63 -10.24 -5.36 10.58
N GLN A 64 -10.08 -4.04 10.52
CA GLN A 64 -11.19 -3.11 10.30
C GLN A 64 -11.71 -3.12 8.86
N TRP A 65 -10.85 -3.41 7.88
CA TRP A 65 -11.20 -3.36 6.46
C TRP A 65 -11.03 -4.74 5.79
N PRO A 66 -12.10 -5.55 5.74
CA PRO A 66 -12.04 -6.91 5.20
C PRO A 66 -11.64 -6.95 3.72
N ASP A 67 -11.91 -5.90 2.94
CA ASP A 67 -11.48 -5.80 1.54
C ASP A 67 -9.96 -5.92 1.36
N TYR A 68 -9.17 -5.46 2.34
CA TYR A 68 -7.71 -5.55 2.31
C TYR A 68 -7.19 -6.91 2.77
N GLN A 69 -8.03 -7.80 3.31
CA GLN A 69 -7.61 -9.16 3.67
C GLN A 69 -7.28 -10.01 2.45
N GLN A 70 -7.91 -9.72 1.31
CA GLN A 70 -7.63 -10.37 0.03
C GLN A 70 -6.25 -9.98 -0.54
N LEU A 71 -5.64 -8.92 -0.02
CA LEU A 71 -4.32 -8.44 -0.46
C LEU A 71 -3.19 -9.01 0.42
N ASN A 72 -2.04 -9.22 -0.21
CA ASN A 72 -0.84 -9.66 0.48
C ASN A 72 -0.30 -8.55 1.38
N LEU A 73 0.06 -8.89 2.62
CA LEU A 73 0.60 -7.92 3.58
C LEU A 73 1.88 -7.26 3.06
N THR A 74 2.75 -8.02 2.41
CA THR A 74 3.99 -7.51 1.78
C THR A 74 3.71 -6.44 0.73
N ALA A 75 2.60 -6.54 -0.01
CA ALA A 75 2.21 -5.53 -0.98
C ALA A 75 1.76 -4.23 -0.31
N LEU A 76 1.04 -4.33 0.82
CA LEU A 76 0.63 -3.17 1.62
C LEU A 76 1.85 -2.47 2.25
N GLN A 77 2.80 -3.24 2.77
CA GLN A 77 4.06 -2.71 3.30
C GLN A 77 4.85 -1.96 2.22
N ALA A 78 4.93 -2.52 1.00
CA ALA A 78 5.57 -1.84 -0.12
C ALA A 78 4.89 -0.51 -0.46
N THR A 79 3.55 -0.41 -0.36
CA THR A 79 2.86 0.87 -0.56
C THR A 79 3.14 1.89 0.54
N VAL A 80 3.20 1.48 1.81
CA VAL A 80 3.60 2.39 2.90
C VAL A 80 5.03 2.88 2.69
N LYS A 81 5.93 2.00 2.24
CA LYS A 81 7.32 2.38 1.92
C LYS A 81 7.41 3.37 0.76
N ARG A 82 6.50 3.30 -0.21
CA ARG A 82 6.39 4.30 -1.31
C ARG A 82 5.90 5.66 -0.81
N VAL A 83 5.03 5.69 0.20
CA VAL A 83 4.64 6.97 0.85
C VAL A 83 5.86 7.65 1.46
N ASP A 84 6.76 6.84 2.03
CA ASP A 84 7.99 7.32 2.63
C ASP A 84 8.99 7.85 1.59
N ASN A 85 9.27 7.04 0.56
CA ASN A 85 10.20 7.39 -0.50
C ASN A 85 9.70 8.52 -1.43
N GLY A 86 8.38 8.73 -1.52
CA GLY A 86 7.79 9.79 -2.35
C GLY A 86 7.69 11.15 -1.66
N ALA A 87 8.16 11.26 -0.41
CA ALA A 87 8.17 12.49 0.38
C ALA A 87 9.51 13.26 0.33
N THR A 88 10.44 12.86 -0.54
CA THR A 88 11.64 13.65 -0.90
C THR A 88 11.37 14.61 -2.04
#